data_AF-A0A6L6IKD5-F1
#
_entry.id   AF-A0A6L6IKD5-F1
#
_cell.length_a   1.000
_cell.length_b   1.000
_cell.length_c   1.000
_cell.angle_alpha   90.00
_cell.angle_beta   90.00
_cell.angle_gamma   90.00
#
_symmetry.space_group_name_H-M   'P 1'
#
loop_
_entity.id
_entity.type
_entity.pdbx_description
1 polymer ?
#
loop_
_entity_poly.entity_id
_entity_poly.type
_entity_poly.pdbx_seq_one_letter_code
_entity_poly.pdbx_strand_id
1 'polypeptide(L)'
;MAKTESRQCTDNFDLLKKLNPTAFSIYRSQFDSINASYSYYSENEDLMEKDPKEVMTLTLNDKLNLICDRVKSQTFIEIRNRMNTISKI
;
A
#
# COMPACT_ATOMS: atom_id res chain seq x y z
N MET A 1 -8.72 7.25 -5.70
CA MET A 1 -8.20 5.94 -6.15
C MET A 1 -9.32 5.21 -6.88
N ALA A 2 -9.08 4.69 -8.09
CA ALA A 2 -10.12 3.89 -8.75
C ALA A 2 -10.37 2.62 -7.93
N LYS A 3 -11.65 2.23 -7.77
CA LYS A 3 -12.04 1.05 -6.95
C LYS A 3 -11.29 -0.24 -7.33
N THR A 4 -10.88 -0.35 -8.59
CA THR A 4 -10.09 -1.46 -9.14
C THR A 4 -8.64 -1.47 -8.66
N GLU A 5 -7.99 -0.31 -8.55
CA GLU A 5 -6.59 -0.20 -8.12
C GLU A 5 -6.43 -0.53 -6.63
N SER A 6 -7.40 -0.11 -5.80
CA SER A 6 -7.44 -0.44 -4.37
C SER A 6 -7.55 -1.95 -4.13
N ARG A 7 -8.37 -2.64 -4.94
CA ARG A 7 -8.51 -4.09 -4.89
C ARG A 7 -7.21 -4.80 -5.27
N GLN A 8 -6.57 -4.39 -6.36
CA GLN A 8 -5.29 -4.96 -6.79
C GLN A 8 -4.18 -4.77 -5.76
N CYS A 9 -4.12 -3.61 -5.09
CA CYS A 9 -3.16 -3.36 -4.03
C CYS A 9 -3.33 -4.36 -2.87
N THR A 10 -4.58 -4.57 -2.44
CA THR A 10 -4.92 -5.51 -1.37
C THR A 10 -4.59 -6.95 -1.77
N ASP A 11 -4.96 -7.36 -2.98
CA ASP A 11 -4.68 -8.71 -3.50
C ASP A 11 -3.17 -9.00 -3.56
N ASN A 12 -2.36 -8.02 -4.03
CA ASN A 12 -0.90 -8.15 -4.05
C ASN A 12 -0.31 -8.21 -2.63
N PHE A 13 -0.82 -7.40 -1.71
CA PHE A 13 -0.39 -7.40 -0.32
C PHE A 13 -0.68 -8.74 0.37
N ASP A 14 -1.87 -9.31 0.16
CA ASP A 14 -2.23 -10.64 0.67
C ASP A 14 -1.36 -11.75 0.05
N LEU A 15 -0.99 -11.60 -1.23
CA LEU A 15 -0.10 -12.55 -1.88
C LEU A 15 1.32 -12.50 -1.28
N LEU A 16 1.84 -11.32 -0.92
CA LEU A 16 3.15 -11.19 -0.25
C LEU A 16 3.21 -11.96 1.06
N LYS A 17 2.10 -12.08 1.80
CA LYS A 17 2.05 -12.89 3.02
C LYS A 17 2.55 -14.33 2.80
N LYS A 18 2.28 -14.88 1.61
CA LYS A 18 2.68 -16.24 1.22
C LYS A 18 4.04 -16.29 0.51
N LEU A 19 4.37 -15.25 -0.23
CA LEU A 19 5.57 -15.22 -1.08
C LEU A 19 6.81 -14.71 -0.36
N ASN A 20 6.67 -13.67 0.46
CA ASN A 20 7.76 -13.04 1.20
C ASN A 20 7.24 -12.44 2.53
N PRO A 21 7.22 -13.23 3.63
CA PRO A 21 6.72 -12.78 4.93
C PRO A 21 7.47 -11.56 5.50
N THR A 22 8.76 -11.42 5.21
CA THR A 22 9.58 -10.28 5.64
C THR A 22 9.10 -9.00 4.96
N ALA A 23 8.96 -9.01 3.64
CA ALA A 23 8.44 -7.87 2.90
C ALA A 23 6.99 -7.56 3.31
N PHE A 24 6.16 -8.58 3.51
CA PHE A 24 4.81 -8.42 4.05
C PHE A 24 4.81 -7.65 5.38
N SER A 25 5.67 -8.02 6.33
CA SER A 25 5.76 -7.33 7.63
C SER A 25 6.17 -5.86 7.49
N ILE A 26 7.06 -5.55 6.55
CA ILE A 26 7.51 -4.18 6.29
C ILE A 26 6.34 -3.35 5.72
N TYR A 27 5.65 -3.85 4.70
CA TYR A 27 4.52 -3.14 4.11
C TYR A 27 3.33 -3.04 5.05
N ARG A 28 3.11 -4.03 5.92
CA ARG A 28 2.11 -3.95 6.98
C ARG A 28 2.34 -2.74 7.88
N SER A 29 3.57 -2.54 8.35
CA SER A 29 3.93 -1.37 9.16
C SER A 29 3.69 -0.05 8.42
N GLN A 30 3.98 -0.01 7.12
CA GLN A 30 3.69 1.17 6.29
C GLN A 30 2.18 1.43 6.14
N PHE A 31 1.37 0.38 5.93
CA PHE A 31 -0.08 0.48 5.90
C PHE A 31 -0.66 0.93 7.24
N ASP A 32 -0.17 0.38 8.35
CA ASP A 32 -0.58 0.76 9.70
C ASP A 32 -0.29 2.26 9.95
N SER A 33 0.89 2.74 9.53
CA SER A 33 1.27 4.16 9.65
C SER A 33 0.42 5.10 8.79
N ILE A 34 0.12 4.75 7.54
CA ILE A 34 -0.73 5.60 6.69
C ILE A 34 -2.19 5.58 7.18
N ASN A 35 -2.69 4.44 7.64
CA ASN A 35 -4.02 4.32 8.24
C ASN A 35 -4.14 5.20 9.50
N ALA A 36 -3.14 5.17 10.39
CA ALA A 36 -3.10 6.07 11.54
C ALA A 36 -3.08 7.55 11.13
N SER A 37 -2.41 7.90 10.03
CA SER A 37 -2.41 9.27 9.50
C SER A 37 -3.77 9.69 8.96
N TYR A 38 -4.49 8.79 8.28
CA TYR A 38 -5.87 9.01 7.85
C TYR A 38 -6.82 9.17 9.04
N SER A 39 -6.69 8.33 10.08
CA SER A 39 -7.50 8.46 11.30
C SER A 39 -7.28 9.81 11.96
N TYR A 40 -6.02 10.22 12.16
CA TYR A 40 -5.71 11.53 12.72
C TYR A 40 -6.28 12.67 11.86
N TYR A 41 -6.13 12.60 10.54
CA TYR A 41 -6.71 13.60 9.65
C TYR A 41 -8.23 13.65 9.78
N SER A 42 -8.91 12.51 9.75
CA SER A 42 -10.38 12.44 9.87
C SER A 42 -10.91 12.98 11.20
N GLU A 43 -10.15 12.83 12.29
CA GLU A 43 -10.52 13.36 13.61
C GLU A 43 -10.33 14.88 13.72
N ASN A 44 -9.48 15.47 12.87
CA ASN A 44 -9.05 16.86 13.00
C ASN A 44 -9.41 17.72 11.78
N GLU A 45 -9.95 17.15 10.72
CA GLU A 45 -10.16 17.86 9.46
C GLU A 45 -11.09 19.07 9.63
N ASP A 46 -12.05 19.04 10.55
CA ASP A 46 -12.96 20.16 10.83
C ASP A 46 -12.26 21.41 11.38
N LEU A 47 -11.06 21.26 11.94
CA LEU A 47 -10.24 22.37 12.44
C LEU A 47 -9.42 23.05 11.34
N MET A 48 -9.47 22.53 10.10
CA MET A 48 -8.64 22.97 8.99
C MET A 48 -9.42 23.83 7.99
N GLU A 49 -8.75 24.81 7.41
CA GLU A 49 -9.27 25.54 6.25
C GLU A 49 -9.27 24.65 4.99
N LYS A 50 -10.03 25.07 3.97
CA LYS A 50 -10.25 24.31 2.74
C LYS A 50 -8.95 23.86 2.06
N ASP A 51 -8.01 24.78 1.82
CA ASP A 51 -6.80 24.48 1.06
C ASP A 51 -5.89 23.47 1.79
N PRO A 52 -5.62 23.61 3.10
CA PRO A 52 -4.94 22.57 3.87
C PRO A 52 -5.62 21.20 3.84
N LYS A 53 -6.97 21.12 3.88
CA LYS A 53 -7.70 19.83 3.78
C LYS A 53 -7.44 19.15 2.44
N GLU A 54 -7.47 19.92 1.35
CA GLU A 54 -7.22 19.41 0.00
C GLU A 54 -5.79 18.88 -0.13
N VAL A 55 -4.80 19.66 0.30
CA VAL A 55 -3.38 19.25 0.28
C VAL A 55 -3.13 18.00 1.13
N MET A 56 -3.75 17.92 2.31
CA MET A 56 -3.60 16.75 3.19
C MET A 56 -4.21 15.50 2.53
N THR A 57 -5.41 15.63 1.97
CA THR A 57 -6.09 14.53 1.27
C THR A 57 -5.25 14.02 0.09
N LEU A 58 -4.71 14.93 -0.73
CA LEU A 58 -3.80 14.58 -1.83
C LEU A 58 -2.56 13.86 -1.31
N THR A 59 -1.92 14.40 -0.28
CA THR A 59 -0.69 13.83 0.29
C THR A 59 -0.91 12.43 0.85
N LEU A 60 -2.01 12.19 1.56
CA LEU A 60 -2.33 10.87 2.11
C LEU A 60 -2.62 9.85 0.99
N ASN A 61 -3.37 10.27 -0.04
CA ASN A 61 -3.65 9.43 -1.20
C ASN A 61 -2.38 9.08 -1.97
N ASP A 62 -1.48 10.03 -2.18
CA ASP A 62 -0.21 9.80 -2.87
C ASP A 62 0.70 8.84 -2.10
N LYS A 63 0.75 8.98 -0.77
CA LYS A 63 1.48 8.03 0.09
C LYS A 63 0.90 6.62 -0.01
N LEU A 64 -0.43 6.48 0.02
CA LEU A 64 -1.08 5.18 -0.14
C LEU A 64 -0.77 4.56 -1.50
N ASN A 65 -0.88 5.34 -2.58
CA ASN A 65 -0.57 4.89 -3.94
C ASN A 65 0.89 4.41 -4.05
N LEU A 66 1.83 5.16 -3.48
CA LEU A 66 3.24 4.79 -3.46
C LEU A 66 3.49 3.46 -2.73
N ILE A 67 2.82 3.22 -1.59
CA ILE A 67 2.90 1.94 -0.88
C ILE A 67 2.36 0.82 -1.77
N CYS A 68 1.21 1.04 -2.42
CA CYS A 68 0.61 0.07 -3.32
C CYS A 68 1.49 -0.28 -4.53
N ASP A 69 2.14 0.70 -5.15
CA ASP A 69 3.06 0.48 -6.26
C ASP A 69 4.30 -0.32 -5.83
N ARG A 70 4.82 -0.05 -4.63
CA ARG A 70 5.93 -0.81 -4.05
C ARG A 70 5.52 -2.25 -3.77
N VAL A 71 4.34 -2.48 -3.19
CA VAL A 71 3.78 -3.81 -2.96
C VAL A 71 3.62 -4.57 -4.28
N LYS A 72 3.06 -3.93 -5.31
CA LYS A 72 2.90 -4.51 -6.64
C LYS A 72 4.25 -4.92 -7.24
N SER A 73 5.24 -4.03 -7.18
CA SER A 73 6.60 -4.30 -7.68
C SER A 73 7.25 -5.48 -6.95
N GLN A 74 7.21 -5.49 -5.61
CA GLN A 74 7.75 -6.60 -4.82
C GLN A 74 7.06 -7.91 -5.16
N THR A 75 5.73 -7.91 -5.25
CA THR A 75 4.93 -9.10 -5.57
C THR A 75 5.32 -9.68 -6.92
N PHE A 76 5.50 -8.83 -7.93
CA PHE A 76 5.97 -9.24 -9.25
C PHE A 76 7.36 -9.90 -9.19
N ILE A 77 8.29 -9.33 -8.42
CA ILE A 77 9.62 -9.90 -8.21
C ILE A 77 9.52 -11.30 -7.60
N GLU A 78 8.70 -11.47 -6.56
CA GLU A 78 8.56 -12.78 -5.89
C GLU A 78 7.90 -13.84 -6.78
N ILE A 79 6.86 -13.47 -7.54
CA ILE A 79 6.24 -14.38 -8.52
C ILE A 79 7.28 -14.83 -9.54
N ARG A 80 8.06 -13.89 -10.09
CA ARG A 80 9.11 -14.19 -11.08
C ARG A 80 10.18 -15.12 -10.51
N ASN A 81 10.62 -14.87 -9.28
CA ASN A 81 11.58 -15.73 -8.58
C ASN A 81 11.04 -17.16 -8.44
N ARG A 82 9.77 -17.29 -8.02
CA ARG A 82 9.14 -18.60 -7.86
C ARG A 82 8.95 -19.35 -9.18
N MET A 83 8.57 -18.65 -10.25
CA MET A 83 8.49 -19.23 -11.59
C MET A 83 9.86 -19.74 -12.07
N ASN A 84 10.93 -18.98 -11.84
CA ASN A 84 12.30 -19.38 -12.19
C ASN A 84 12.79 -20.57 -11.37
N THR A 85 12.34 -20.74 -10.13
CA THR A 85 12.63 -21.94 -9.33
C THR A 85 11.91 -23.15 -9.92
N ILE A 86 10.63 -23.00 -10.29
CA ILE A 86 9.82 -24.08 -10.87
C ILE A 86 10.37 -24.52 -12.23
N SER A 87 10.81 -23.59 -13.09
CA SER A 87 11.33 -23.93 -14.43
C SER A 87 12.69 -24.65 -14.42
N LYS A 88 13.35 -24.71 -13.27
CA LYS A 88 14.62 -25.43 -13.06
C LYS A 88 14.42 -26.84 -12.48
N ILE A 89 13.17 -27.22 -12.20
CA ILE A 89 12.75 -28.57 -11.78
C ILE A 89 12.34 -29.35 -13.04
#